data_AF-A0A7I0HRU4-F1
#
_entry.id   AF-A0A7I0HRU4-F1
#
_cell.length_a   1.000
_cell.length_b   1.000
_cell.length_c   1.000
_cell.angle_alpha   90.00
_cell.angle_beta   90.00
_cell.angle_gamma   90.00
#
_symmetry.space_group_name_H-M   'P 1'
#
loop_
_entity.id
_entity.type
_entity.pdbx_description
1 polymer ?
#
loop_
_entity_poly.entity_id
_entity_poly.type
_entity_poly.pdbx_seq_one_letter_code
_entity_poly.pdbx_strand_id
1 'polypeptide(L)' 'MKSPKIITIGIKELAHQKVILAAWYNFLKENFDAKKVSAEEFTLYLQAHVMYDLDKDQIELMLSGSEPLLEEFKKSIFG' A
#
# COMPACT_ATOMS: atom_id res chain seq x y z
N MET A 1 -2.43 -9.34 17.85
CA MET A 1 -2.54 -8.77 16.50
C MET A 1 -1.38 -9.30 15.66
N LYS A 2 -1.63 -9.78 14.43
CA LYS A 2 -0.53 -10.21 13.54
C LYS A 2 0.20 -8.95 13.06
N SER A 3 1.53 -8.97 13.05
CA SER A 3 2.33 -7.84 12.58
C SER A 3 2.02 -7.54 11.10
N PRO A 4 1.80 -6.27 10.74
CA PRO A 4 1.58 -5.88 9.34
C PRO A 4 2.76 -6.32 8.47
N LYS A 5 2.45 -6.81 7.27
CA LYS A 5 3.44 -6.98 6.20
C LYS A 5 3.57 -5.67 5.44
N ILE A 6 4.70 -5.50 4.77
CA ILE A 6 5.00 -4.32 3.96
C ILE A 6 5.36 -4.79 2.55
N ILE A 7 4.84 -4.09 1.55
CA ILE A 7 5.34 -4.15 0.17
C ILE A 7 5.97 -2.82 -0.18
N THR A 8 6.98 -2.85 -1.03
CA THR A 8 7.59 -1.63 -1.58
C THR A 8 7.31 -1.51 -3.07
N ILE A 9 7.02 -0.29 -3.51
CA ILE A 9 6.74 0.04 -4.90
C ILE A 9 7.67 1.19 -5.30
N GLY A 10 8.52 0.94 -6.30
CA GLY A 10 9.43 1.94 -6.80
C GLY A 10 8.70 3.11 -7.48
N ILE A 11 9.04 4.33 -7.07
CA ILE A 11 8.53 5.57 -7.64
C ILE A 11 9.61 6.17 -8.56
N LYS A 12 9.21 6.57 -9.76
CA LYS A 12 10.07 7.32 -10.70
C LYS A 12 9.78 8.83 -10.67
N GLU A 13 8.51 9.19 -10.50
CA GLU A 13 8.04 10.58 -10.49
C GLU A 13 6.94 10.77 -9.43
N LEU A 14 6.81 12.00 -8.90
CA LEU A 14 5.78 12.35 -7.92
C LEU A 14 4.34 12.08 -8.43
N ALA A 15 4.09 12.21 -9.73
CA ALA A 15 2.80 11.87 -10.31
C ALA A 15 2.46 10.39 -10.12
N HIS A 16 3.44 9.51 -10.31
CA HIS A 16 3.28 8.06 -10.12
C HIS A 16 2.94 7.72 -8.66
N GLN A 17 3.59 8.39 -7.70
CA GLN A 17 3.27 8.24 -6.28
C GLN A 17 1.80 8.58 -5.99
N LYS A 18 1.29 9.70 -6.52
CA LYS A 18 -0.11 10.10 -6.31
C LYS A 18 -1.10 9.06 -6.81
N VAL A 19 -0.82 8.47 -7.98
CA VAL A 19 -1.66 7.41 -8.56
C VAL A 19 -1.67 6.17 -7.66
N ILE A 20 -0.50 5.70 -7.21
CA ILE A 20 -0.41 4.52 -6.34
C ILE A 20 -1.12 4.77 -5.00
N LEU A 21 -0.93 5.94 -4.39
CA LEU A 21 -1.60 6.29 -3.13
C LEU A 21 -3.12 6.37 -3.28
N ALA A 22 -3.62 6.97 -4.37
CA ALA A 22 -5.05 7.04 -4.64
C ALA A 22 -5.64 5.64 -4.87
N ALA A 23 -4.95 4.79 -5.63
CA ALA A 23 -5.34 3.40 -5.86
C ALA A 23 -5.37 2.61 -4.55
N TRP A 24 -4.34 2.76 -3.70
CA TRP A 24 -4.26 2.11 -2.40
C TRP A 24 -5.39 2.54 -1.46
N TYR A 25 -5.66 3.85 -1.38
CA TYR A 25 -6.76 4.38 -0.58
C TYR A 25 -8.12 3.82 -1.03
N ASN A 26 -8.41 3.85 -2.33
CA ASN A 26 -9.67 3.35 -2.86
C ASN A 26 -9.82 1.85 -2.60
N PHE A 27 -8.76 1.07 -2.84
CA PHE A 27 -8.76 -0.36 -2.56
C PHE A 27 -8.98 -0.66 -1.08
N LEU A 28 -8.30 0.04 -0.18
CA LEU A 28 -8.52 -0.09 1.27
C LEU A 28 -9.94 0.29 1.67
N LYS A 29 -10.47 1.36 1.09
CA LYS A 29 -11.81 1.84 1.37
C LYS A 29 -12.88 0.84 0.95
N GLU A 30 -12.75 0.26 -0.24
CA GLU A 30 -13.65 -0.80 -0.71
C GLU A 30 -13.62 -2.03 0.21
N ASN A 31 -12.43 -2.44 0.66
CA ASN A 31 -12.29 -3.56 1.59
C ASN A 31 -12.83 -3.24 3.00
N PHE A 32 -12.71 -2.00 3.46
CA PHE A 32 -13.31 -1.53 4.70
C PHE A 32 -14.83 -1.48 4.61
N ASP A 33 -15.38 -0.91 3.54
CA ASP A 33 -16.82 -0.81 3.30
C ASP A 33 -17.44 -2.23 3.14
N ALA A 34 -16.70 -3.18 2.57
CA ALA A 34 -17.04 -4.60 2.51
C ALA A 34 -16.82 -5.37 3.83
N LYS A 35 -16.40 -4.69 4.91
CA LYS A 35 -16.12 -5.25 6.25
C LYS A 35 -15.05 -6.35 6.27
N LYS A 36 -14.13 -6.36 5.29
CA LYS A 36 -12.97 -7.25 5.25
C LYS A 36 -11.81 -6.74 6.09
N VAL A 37 -11.79 -5.43 6.37
CA VAL A 37 -10.77 -4.73 7.16
C VAL A 37 -11.48 -3.97 8.28
N SER A 38 -10.97 -4.07 9.51
CA SER A 38 -11.50 -3.32 10.65
C SER A 38 -11.10 -1.84 10.62
N ALA A 39 -11.73 -0.98 11.44
CA ALA A 39 -11.38 0.44 11.50
C ALA A 39 -9.95 0.69 11.98
N GLU A 40 -9.47 -0.14 12.93
CA GLU A 40 -8.10 -0.10 13.43
C GLU A 40 -7.10 -0.47 12.33
N GLU A 41 -7.37 -1.57 11.62
CA GLU A 41 -6.54 -2.01 10.48
C GLU A 41 -6.56 -1.00 9.35
N PHE A 42 -7.72 -0.42 9.03
CA PHE A 42 -7.83 0.60 7.99
C PHE A 42 -6.94 1.80 8.31
N THR A 43 -7.02 2.30 9.55
CA THR A 43 -6.20 3.44 10.00
C THR A 43 -4.71 3.10 9.97
N LEU A 44 -4.35 1.89 10.37
CA LEU A 44 -2.97 1.41 10.35
C LEU A 44 -2.43 1.29 8.91
N TYR A 45 -3.18 0.65 8.02
CA TYR A 45 -2.77 0.38 6.64
C TYR A 45 -2.81 1.63 5.74
N LEU A 46 -3.55 2.66 6.15
CA LEU A 46 -3.55 3.97 5.49
C LEU A 46 -2.20 4.69 5.62
N GLN A 47 -1.38 4.33 6.61
CA GLN A 47 -0.05 4.89 6.79
C GLN A 47 0.89 4.38 5.69
N ALA A 48 1.23 5.27 4.76
CA ALA A 48 2.23 5.03 3.73
C ALA A 48 3.51 5.78 4.05
N HIS A 49 4.65 5.09 3.98
CA HIS A 49 5.96 5.69 4.19
C HIS A 49 6.70 5.80 2.85
N VAL A 50 7.51 6.83 2.71
CA VAL A 50 8.41 6.98 1.56
C VAL A 50 9.82 6.79 2.06
N MET A 51 10.57 5.92 1.41
CA MET A 51 11.98 5.65 1.70
C MET A 51 12.80 5.90 0.44
N TYR A 52 14.05 6.29 0.61
CA TYR A 52 15.03 6.29 -0.47
C TYR A 52 15.96 5.09 -0.26
N ASP A 53 15.93 4.14 -1.19
CA ASP A 53 16.81 2.98 -1.24
C ASP A 53 18.15 3.41 -1.87
N LEU A 54 19.20 3.44 -1.04
CA LEU A 54 20.54 3.87 -1.43
C LEU A 54 21.23 2.88 -2.39
N ASP A 55 20.94 1.59 -2.26
CA ASP A 55 21.57 0.55 -3.08
C ASP A 55 21.01 0.56 -4.51
N LYS A 56 19.72 0.90 -4.64
CA LYS A 56 19.03 1.00 -5.93
C LYS A 56 19.00 2.41 -6.52
N ASP A 57 19.48 3.40 -5.77
CA ASP A 57 19.36 4.83 -6.11
C ASP A 57 17.91 5.21 -6.50
N GLN A 58 16.95 4.81 -5.66
CA GLN A 58 15.52 4.92 -5.99
C GLN A 58 14.64 5.24 -4.78
N ILE A 59 13.60 6.06 -4.99
CA ILE A 59 12.53 6.27 -4.00
C ILE A 59 11.54 5.10 -4.06
N GLU A 60 11.24 4.50 -2.90
CA GLU A 60 10.26 3.45 -2.74
C GLU A 60 9.09 3.91 -1.84
N LEU A 61 7.87 3.60 -2.25
CA LEU A 61 6.67 3.73 -1.45
C LEU A 61 6.42 2.43 -0.68
N MET A 62 6.27 2.53 0.63
CA MET A 62 6.02 1.41 1.52
C MET A 62 4.55 1.39 1.93
N LEU A 63 3.84 0.33 1.55
CA LEU A 63 2.44 0.11 1.89
C LEU A 63 2.33 -1.06 2.86
N SER A 64 1.57 -0.89 3.94
CA SER A 64 1.39 -1.91 4.97
C SER A 64 0.02 -2.55 4.89
N GLY A 65 -0.07 -3.84 5.24
CA GLY A 65 -1.31 -4.59 5.14
C GLY A 65 -1.17 -6.02 5.63
N SER A 66 -2.27 -6.78 5.59
CA SER A 66 -2.19 -8.23 5.69
C SER A 66 -1.67 -8.81 4.37
N GLU A 67 -0.99 -9.95 4.42
CA GLU A 67 -0.43 -10.60 3.22
C GLU A 67 -1.49 -10.86 2.12
N PRO A 68 -2.70 -11.39 2.41
CA PRO A 68 -3.72 -11.56 1.38
C PRO A 68 -4.15 -10.25 0.73
N LEU A 69 -4.31 -9.19 1.55
CA LEU A 69 -4.75 -7.87 1.08
C LEU A 69 -3.72 -7.23 0.14
N LEU A 70 -2.44 -7.36 0.47
CA LEU A 70 -1.35 -6.81 -0.34
C LEU A 70 -1.19 -7.57 -1.67
N GLU A 71 -1.39 -8.88 -1.68
CA GLU A 71 -1.36 -9.68 -2.91
C GLU A 71 -2.56 -9.40 -3.82
N GLU A 72 -3.77 -9.19 -3.25
CA GLU A 72 -4.93 -8.74 -4.02
C GLU A 72 -4.69 -7.36 -4.64
N PHE A 73 -4.12 -6.43 -3.88
CA PHE A 73 -3.79 -5.11 -4.40
C PHE A 73 -2.76 -5.16 -5.52
N LYS A 74 -1.67 -5.92 -5.38
CA LYS A 74 -0.69 -6.11 -6.47
C LYS A 74 -1.35 -6.60 -7.76
N LYS A 75 -2.27 -7.57 -7.66
CA LYS A 75 -3.03 -8.05 -8.81
C LYS A 75 -3.92 -6.97 -9.43
N SER A 76 -4.50 -6.07 -8.63
CA SER A 76 -5.32 -4.98 -9.16
C SER A 76 -4.55 -3.91 -9.93
N ILE A 77 -3.26 -3.74 -9.66
CA ILE A 77 -2.41 -2.73 -10.32
C ILE A 77 -1.57 -3.31 -11.46
N PHE A 78 -1.09 -4.55 -11.31
CA PHE A 78 -0.14 -5.18 -12.24
C PHE A 78 -0.71 -6.39 -12.98
N GLY A 79 -1.93 -6.82 -12.65
CA GLY A 79 -2.62 -7.95 -13.29
C GLY A 79 -3.43 -7.56 -14.51
#